data_AF-A0A0D7AUA3-F1
#
_entry.id   AF-A0A0D7AUA3-F1
#
_cell.length_a   1.000
_cell.length_b   1.000
_cell.length_c   1.000
_cell.angle_alpha   90.00
_cell.angle_beta   90.00
_cell.angle_gamma   90.00
#
_symmetry.space_group_name_H-M   'P 1'
#
loop_
_entity.id
_entity.type
_entity.pdbx_description
1 polymer ?
#
loop_
_entity_poly.entity_id
_entity_poly.type
_entity_poly.pdbx_seq_one_letter_code
_entity_poly.pdbx_strand_id
1 'polypeptide(L)'
;MFINFKGYLIALLKGYMHRDTSIGNLLRLFNEVDRKPFSAKSVVELLRASRNDTETATDDVSTWTSIEELASGDAEKKRLVDNAKALERALQTLNISDKCRAVWSDADMAANLNNYFERERNKSQVSGTEEFQSWEMRYAIEQKEPYAHSPLDDLHSFFWTTLCATTNNKNQVSEKKDESVWRRNLRGTWSDREGVMFAFSMCNMDSSYSPMLVNMQSFMGAWKIKIDKLLKEGHAKAAELSQSAENTGDDILDMYKRLMFRGVQEYFDLILEHKESLGLSV
;
A
#
# COMPACT_ATOMS: atom_id res chain seq x y z
N MET A 1 -6.38 -13.12 4.38
CA MET A 1 -5.69 -12.18 5.29
C MET A 1 -5.82 -10.81 4.66
N PHE A 2 -6.62 -9.91 5.23
CA PHE A 2 -6.72 -8.55 4.72
C PHE A 2 -5.65 -7.70 5.37
N ILE A 3 -4.94 -6.92 4.56
CA ILE A 3 -3.93 -5.97 5.03
C ILE A 3 -4.63 -4.81 5.73
N ASN A 4 -4.09 -4.37 6.86
CA ASN A 4 -4.63 -3.24 7.62
C ASN A 4 -4.21 -1.89 7.00
N PHE A 5 -4.65 -1.62 5.77
CA PHE A 5 -4.38 -0.36 5.08
C PHE A 5 -4.96 0.86 5.82
N LYS A 6 -6.02 0.68 6.61
CA LYS A 6 -6.59 1.80 7.38
C LYS A 6 -5.59 2.35 8.39
N GLY A 7 -4.88 1.46 9.12
CA GLY A 7 -3.84 1.88 10.06
C GLY A 7 -2.79 2.72 9.35
N TYR A 8 -2.36 2.27 8.16
CA TYR A 8 -1.44 3.01 7.31
C TYR A 8 -1.92 4.39 6.95
N LEU A 9 -3.12 4.47 6.37
CA LEU A 9 -3.63 5.71 5.82
C LEU A 9 -3.74 6.76 6.92
N ILE A 10 -4.18 6.37 8.12
CA ILE A 10 -4.23 7.28 9.26
C ILE A 10 -2.82 7.75 9.67
N ALA A 11 -1.83 6.86 9.73
CA ALA A 11 -0.46 7.22 10.04
C ALA A 11 0.13 8.19 9.00
N LEU A 12 -0.07 7.88 7.71
CA LEU A 12 0.38 8.69 6.58
C LEU A 12 -0.24 10.08 6.58
N LEU A 13 -1.54 10.18 6.86
CA LEU A 13 -2.22 11.48 6.96
C LEU A 13 -1.75 12.31 8.15
N LYS A 14 -1.24 11.66 9.20
CA LYS A 14 -0.58 12.31 10.34
C LYS A 14 0.90 12.63 10.08
N GLY A 15 1.40 12.39 8.87
CA GLY A 15 2.79 12.68 8.50
C GLY A 15 3.78 11.58 8.89
N TYR A 16 3.34 10.32 8.98
CA TYR A 16 4.23 9.19 9.30
C TYR A 16 4.20 8.10 8.23
N MET A 17 5.37 7.56 7.91
CA MET A 17 5.56 6.40 7.01
C MET A 17 6.24 5.27 7.80
N HIS A 18 5.89 4.01 7.53
CA HIS A 18 6.36 2.89 8.35
C HIS A 18 7.78 2.45 7.96
N ARG A 19 8.06 2.37 6.66
CA ARG A 19 9.36 1.99 6.07
C ARG A 19 9.88 0.58 6.36
N ASP A 20 9.12 -0.25 7.08
CA ASP A 20 9.48 -1.65 7.36
C ASP A 20 8.21 -2.51 7.46
N THR A 21 7.39 -2.44 6.43
CA THR A 21 6.21 -3.31 6.34
C THR A 21 6.66 -4.74 6.03
N SER A 22 6.56 -5.63 7.02
CA SER A 22 7.01 -7.03 6.91
C SER A 22 6.02 -7.99 7.54
N ILE A 23 6.18 -9.30 7.28
CA ILE A 23 5.37 -10.34 7.93
C ILE A 23 5.61 -10.40 9.45
N GLY A 24 6.81 -10.02 9.91
CA GLY A 24 7.17 -10.00 11.33
C GLY A 24 6.49 -8.87 12.10
N ASN A 25 6.14 -7.78 11.41
CA ASN A 25 5.60 -6.56 12.01
C ASN A 25 4.06 -6.52 12.00
N LEU A 26 3.41 -7.60 11.53
CA LEU A 26 1.96 -7.78 11.50
C LEU A 26 1.52 -8.77 12.59
N LEU A 27 1.07 -8.23 13.73
CA LEU A 27 0.59 -9.05 14.85
C LEU A 27 -0.90 -9.34 14.70
N ARG A 28 -1.24 -10.62 14.51
CA ARG A 28 -2.63 -11.07 14.57
C ARG A 28 -3.12 -11.02 16.02
N LEU A 29 -4.24 -10.36 16.24
CA LEU A 29 -4.90 -10.31 17.54
C LEU A 29 -5.61 -11.63 17.82
N PHE A 30 -5.56 -12.07 19.09
CA PHE A 30 -6.27 -13.28 19.53
C PHE A 30 -7.79 -13.10 19.43
N ASN A 31 -8.26 -11.92 19.88
CA ASN A 31 -9.64 -11.50 19.74
C ASN A 31 -9.72 -10.29 18.81
N GLU A 32 -10.83 -10.15 18.10
CA GLU A 32 -11.11 -8.92 17.38
C GLU A 32 -11.29 -7.77 18.37
N VAL A 33 -10.80 -6.59 17.99
CA VAL A 33 -10.96 -5.38 18.78
C VAL A 33 -11.85 -4.42 18.00
N ASP A 34 -12.87 -3.89 18.69
CA ASP A 34 -13.75 -2.88 18.12
C ASP A 34 -12.97 -1.58 17.89
N ARG A 35 -13.25 -0.93 16.77
CA ARG A 35 -12.68 0.35 16.39
C ARG A 35 -13.74 1.22 15.75
N LYS A 36 -13.55 2.54 15.82
CA LYS A 36 -14.37 3.48 15.06
C LYS A 36 -14.39 3.06 13.58
N PRO A 37 -15.55 3.05 12.90
CA PRO A 37 -15.63 2.76 11.47
C PRO A 37 -14.68 3.63 10.66
N PHE A 38 -14.20 3.11 9.52
CA PHE A 38 -13.43 3.96 8.60
C PHE A 38 -14.38 4.96 7.94
N SER A 39 -13.97 6.22 7.89
CA SER A 39 -14.67 7.26 7.16
C SER A 39 -13.69 7.82 6.13
N ALA A 40 -13.97 7.60 4.86
CA ALA A 40 -13.12 8.12 3.79
C ALA A 40 -13.20 9.65 3.74
N LYS A 41 -14.27 10.25 4.27
CA LYS A 41 -14.44 11.71 4.44
C LYS A 41 -13.29 12.34 5.24
N SER A 42 -12.90 11.71 6.34
CA SER A 42 -11.80 12.19 7.19
C SER A 42 -10.47 12.26 6.43
N VAL A 43 -10.27 11.38 5.45
CA VAL A 43 -9.08 11.38 4.59
C VAL A 43 -9.12 12.55 3.61
N VAL A 44 -10.28 12.82 3.02
CA VAL A 44 -10.45 13.95 2.10
C VAL A 44 -10.37 15.30 2.83
N GLU A 45 -10.81 15.37 4.09
CA GLU A 45 -10.64 16.56 4.95
C GLU A 45 -9.17 16.78 5.33
N LEU A 46 -8.45 15.73 5.73
CA LEU A 46 -7.02 15.83 6.09
C LEU A 46 -6.14 16.20 4.89
N LEU A 47 -6.48 15.73 3.69
CA LEU A 47 -5.79 16.12 2.44
C LEU A 47 -6.19 17.52 1.94
N ARG A 48 -7.25 18.11 2.50
CA ARG A 48 -7.63 19.50 2.24
C ARG A 48 -6.88 20.46 3.15
N ALA A 49 -6.73 20.11 4.44
CA ALA A 49 -6.08 20.97 5.44
C ALA A 49 -4.57 21.21 5.19
N SER A 50 -3.88 20.37 4.40
CA SER A 50 -2.44 20.52 4.17
C SER A 50 -2.05 21.66 3.21
N ARG A 51 -3.00 22.31 2.51
CA ARG A 51 -2.69 23.25 1.41
C ARG A 51 -2.94 24.75 1.70
N ASN A 52 -3.03 25.13 2.98
CA ASN A 52 -3.42 26.45 3.54
C ASN A 52 -4.93 26.61 3.78
N ASP A 53 -5.33 26.62 5.07
CA ASP A 53 -6.03 27.76 5.69
C ASP A 53 -6.18 27.53 7.19
N THR A 54 -6.27 28.63 7.93
CA THR A 54 -6.54 28.73 9.38
C THR A 54 -7.94 28.23 9.79
N GLU A 55 -8.60 27.47 8.93
CA GLU A 55 -9.82 26.76 9.27
C GLU A 55 -9.43 25.53 10.09
N THR A 56 -9.46 25.71 11.41
CA THR A 56 -9.61 24.61 12.36
C THR A 56 -10.55 23.59 11.75
N ALA A 57 -10.08 22.35 11.56
CA ALA A 57 -10.94 21.21 11.28
C ALA A 57 -12.05 21.24 12.34
N THR A 58 -13.21 21.77 11.96
CA THR A 58 -14.36 21.78 12.85
C THR A 58 -14.83 20.33 12.91
N ASP A 59 -15.15 19.84 14.11
CA ASP A 59 -15.69 18.49 14.35
C ASP A 59 -17.04 18.24 13.64
N ASP A 60 -17.47 19.15 12.75
CA ASP A 60 -18.70 19.03 12.00
C ASP A 60 -18.48 18.11 10.80
N VAL A 61 -19.15 16.95 10.85
CA VAL A 61 -19.01 15.88 9.87
C VAL A 61 -19.38 16.41 8.49
N SER A 62 -18.40 16.69 7.63
CA SER A 62 -18.72 17.20 6.30
C SER A 62 -19.60 16.19 5.53
N THR A 63 -20.67 16.69 4.92
CA THR A 63 -21.52 15.87 4.06
C THR A 63 -20.78 15.59 2.75
N TRP A 64 -21.03 14.46 2.10
CA TRP A 64 -20.43 14.17 0.79
C TRP A 64 -20.71 15.30 -0.22
N THR A 65 -21.89 15.91 -0.15
CA THR A 65 -22.28 17.07 -0.95
C THR A 65 -21.33 18.25 -0.76
N SER A 66 -21.02 18.62 0.49
CA SER A 66 -20.07 19.70 0.80
C SER A 66 -18.65 19.37 0.30
N ILE A 67 -18.22 18.11 0.39
CA ILE A 67 -16.93 17.67 -0.13
C ILE A 67 -16.88 17.79 -1.65
N GLU A 68 -17.95 17.40 -2.35
CA GLU A 68 -18.04 17.43 -3.81
C GLU A 68 -18.08 18.85 -4.37
N GLU A 69 -18.84 19.74 -3.73
CA GLU A 69 -18.90 21.16 -4.09
C GLU A 69 -17.51 21.81 -4.02
N LEU A 70 -16.74 21.52 -2.96
CA LEU A 70 -15.37 22.02 -2.79
C LEU A 70 -14.36 21.38 -3.75
N ALA A 71 -14.65 20.18 -4.25
CA ALA A 71 -13.83 19.52 -5.28
C ALA A 71 -14.22 19.96 -6.71
N SER A 72 -15.30 20.73 -6.86
CA SER A 72 -15.79 21.19 -8.16
C SER A 72 -14.76 22.11 -8.83
N GLY A 73 -14.47 21.86 -10.10
CA GLY A 73 -13.49 22.61 -10.88
C GLY A 73 -12.04 22.10 -10.79
N ASP A 74 -11.73 21.14 -9.91
CA ASP A 74 -10.41 20.51 -9.81
C ASP A 74 -10.53 19.00 -10.08
N ALA A 75 -10.05 18.57 -11.26
CA ALA A 75 -10.16 17.19 -11.70
C ALA A 75 -9.45 16.19 -10.77
N GLU A 76 -8.36 16.58 -10.14
CA GLU A 76 -7.60 15.72 -9.23
C GLU A 76 -8.30 15.61 -7.87
N LYS A 77 -8.84 16.71 -7.35
CA LYS A 77 -9.68 16.67 -6.14
C LYS A 77 -10.94 15.83 -6.37
N LYS A 78 -11.58 15.97 -7.53
CA LYS A 78 -12.76 15.16 -7.88
C LYS A 78 -12.43 13.67 -7.90
N ARG A 79 -11.31 13.28 -8.54
CA ARG A 79 -10.83 11.89 -8.53
C ARG A 79 -10.56 11.36 -7.13
N LEU A 80 -9.98 12.19 -6.24
CA LEU A 80 -9.75 11.80 -4.86
C LEU A 80 -11.08 11.51 -4.12
N VAL A 81 -12.10 12.36 -4.32
CA VAL A 81 -13.44 12.15 -3.75
C VAL A 81 -14.08 10.87 -4.29
N ASP A 82 -14.00 10.65 -5.60
CA ASP A 82 -14.54 9.46 -6.26
C ASP A 82 -13.88 8.17 -5.71
N ASN A 83 -12.54 8.18 -5.58
CA ASN A 83 -11.79 7.08 -4.98
C ASN A 83 -12.20 6.85 -3.52
N ALA A 84 -12.47 7.94 -2.77
CA ALA A 84 -12.84 7.83 -1.37
C ALA A 84 -14.21 7.17 -1.20
N LYS A 85 -15.17 7.57 -2.03
CA LYS A 85 -16.49 6.93 -2.10
C LYS A 85 -16.40 5.47 -2.58
N ALA A 86 -15.52 5.16 -3.52
CA ALA A 86 -15.30 3.78 -3.98
C ALA A 86 -14.74 2.91 -2.85
N LEU A 87 -13.71 3.38 -2.14
CA LEU A 87 -13.12 2.68 -1.01
C LEU A 87 -14.14 2.44 0.11
N GLU A 88 -14.93 3.46 0.48
CA GLU A 88 -15.94 3.31 1.53
C GLU A 88 -17.01 2.26 1.16
N ARG A 89 -17.49 2.28 -0.10
CA ARG A 89 -18.41 1.25 -0.61
C ARG A 89 -17.80 -0.15 -0.62
N ALA A 90 -16.54 -0.27 -1.00
CA ALA A 90 -15.85 -1.56 -1.04
C ALA A 90 -15.68 -2.14 0.37
N LEU A 91 -15.28 -1.32 1.34
CA LEU A 91 -15.16 -1.71 2.74
C LEU A 91 -16.51 -2.12 3.35
N GLN A 92 -17.59 -1.39 3.05
CA GLN A 92 -18.95 -1.75 3.47
C GLN A 92 -19.38 -3.09 2.87
N THR A 93 -19.16 -3.26 1.56
CA THR A 93 -19.49 -4.48 0.82
C THR A 93 -18.78 -5.68 1.44
N LEU A 94 -17.48 -5.55 1.73
CA LEU A 94 -16.67 -6.62 2.34
C LEU A 94 -16.90 -6.81 3.84
N ASN A 95 -17.77 -6.02 4.47
CA ASN A 95 -17.99 -5.99 5.91
C ASN A 95 -16.69 -5.75 6.72
N ILE A 96 -15.83 -4.85 6.22
CA ILE A 96 -14.55 -4.46 6.83
C ILE A 96 -14.69 -3.03 7.38
N SER A 97 -15.48 -2.85 8.44
CA SER A 97 -15.78 -1.52 8.97
C SER A 97 -15.14 -1.25 10.34
N ASP A 98 -15.50 -2.03 11.35
CA ASP A 98 -15.37 -1.69 12.76
C ASP A 98 -14.59 -2.73 13.59
N LYS A 99 -14.20 -3.86 13.02
CA LYS A 99 -13.34 -4.85 13.68
C LYS A 99 -11.88 -4.73 13.24
N CYS A 100 -10.97 -4.85 14.19
CA CYS A 100 -9.54 -4.99 13.95
C CYS A 100 -9.10 -6.41 14.31
N ARG A 101 -8.42 -7.10 13.38
CA ARG A 101 -7.87 -8.46 13.59
C ARG A 101 -6.35 -8.52 13.61
N ALA A 102 -5.70 -7.43 13.21
CA ALA A 102 -4.24 -7.34 13.17
C ALA A 102 -3.79 -5.89 13.38
N VAL A 103 -2.70 -5.74 14.11
CA VAL A 103 -2.05 -4.45 14.36
C VAL A 103 -0.64 -4.48 13.83
N TRP A 104 -0.10 -3.29 13.55
CA TRP A 104 1.32 -3.16 13.30
C TRP A 104 2.06 -2.94 14.59
N SER A 105 3.19 -3.62 14.68
CA SER A 105 4.21 -3.39 15.68
C SER A 105 5.46 -2.86 15.01
N ASP A 106 6.44 -2.49 15.83
CA ASP A 106 7.78 -2.15 15.38
C ASP A 106 7.85 -0.94 14.43
N ALA A 107 7.57 0.22 15.00
CA ALA A 107 7.64 1.51 14.31
C ALA A 107 8.97 2.23 14.54
N ASP A 108 10.02 1.52 14.94
CA ASP A 108 11.36 2.09 15.18
C ASP A 108 12.00 2.62 13.88
N MET A 109 11.69 1.98 12.75
CA MET A 109 12.08 2.41 11.42
C MET A 109 11.10 3.41 10.81
N ALA A 110 10.04 3.83 11.50
CA ALA A 110 9.12 4.82 10.95
C ALA A 110 9.82 6.16 10.66
N ALA A 111 9.34 6.88 9.63
CA ALA A 111 9.78 8.23 9.32
C ALA A 111 8.70 9.25 9.66
N ASN A 112 9.12 10.36 10.27
CA ASN A 112 8.37 11.60 10.22
C ASN A 112 8.56 12.23 8.82
N LEU A 113 7.44 12.54 8.16
CA LEU A 113 7.38 13.06 6.80
C LEU A 113 7.48 14.59 6.70
N ASN A 114 7.50 15.30 7.83
CA ASN A 114 7.71 16.74 7.84
C ASN A 114 9.06 17.07 7.22
N ASN A 115 9.06 17.90 6.17
CA ASN A 115 10.24 18.32 5.40
C ASN A 115 11.02 17.12 4.82
N TYR A 116 10.39 15.94 4.74
CA TYR A 116 11.10 14.70 4.43
C TYR A 116 11.64 14.67 3.01
N PHE A 117 10.90 15.29 2.08
CA PHE A 117 11.25 15.42 0.66
C PHE A 117 11.99 16.72 0.32
N GLU A 118 12.35 17.54 1.31
CA GLU A 118 13.11 18.79 1.10
C GLU A 118 14.63 18.59 1.14
N ARG A 119 15.09 17.40 1.55
CA ARG A 119 16.50 17.12 1.82
C ARG A 119 16.96 15.89 1.04
N GLU A 120 18.18 15.95 0.51
CA GLU A 120 18.83 14.77 -0.06
C GLU A 120 18.97 13.67 1.00
N ARG A 121 18.71 12.43 0.57
CA ARG A 121 18.76 11.24 1.44
C ARG A 121 19.97 10.40 1.08
N ASN A 122 20.81 10.14 2.08
CA ASN A 122 21.95 9.24 1.95
C ASN A 122 21.49 7.78 2.06
N LYS A 123 22.23 6.84 1.44
CA LYS A 123 21.95 5.40 1.48
C LYS A 123 21.70 4.81 2.86
N SER A 124 22.36 5.33 3.90
CA SER A 124 22.20 4.88 5.28
C SER A 124 20.82 5.15 5.87
N GLN A 125 19.93 5.82 5.13
CA GLN A 125 18.58 6.18 5.56
C GLN A 125 17.49 5.34 4.87
N VAL A 126 17.88 4.43 3.97
CA VAL A 126 16.97 3.39 3.48
C VAL A 126 16.82 2.33 4.56
N SER A 127 15.59 1.90 4.78
CA SER A 127 15.18 1.08 5.92
C SER A 127 14.29 -0.05 5.45
N GLY A 128 14.09 -1.01 6.33
CA GLY A 128 13.18 -2.12 6.11
C GLY A 128 13.87 -3.39 5.67
N THR A 129 13.17 -4.49 5.92
CA THR A 129 13.62 -5.86 5.65
C THR A 129 13.67 -6.12 4.13
N GLU A 130 14.82 -6.60 3.66
CA GLU A 130 15.19 -6.66 2.24
C GLU A 130 14.17 -7.39 1.35
N GLU A 131 13.57 -8.45 1.89
CA GLU A 131 12.59 -9.31 1.20
C GLU A 131 11.25 -8.61 0.92
N PHE A 132 10.99 -7.49 1.58
CA PHE A 132 9.74 -6.74 1.46
C PHE A 132 9.93 -5.36 0.82
N GLN A 133 11.15 -4.91 0.59
CA GLN A 133 11.41 -3.64 -0.11
C GLN A 133 10.81 -3.64 -1.52
N SER A 134 10.42 -2.48 -2.03
CA SER A 134 10.00 -2.32 -3.42
C SER A 134 11.12 -2.70 -4.40
N TRP A 135 10.77 -3.03 -5.63
CA TRP A 135 11.76 -3.46 -6.62
C TRP A 135 12.74 -2.33 -6.98
N GLU A 136 12.27 -1.08 -7.10
CA GLU A 136 13.12 0.08 -7.40
C GLU A 136 14.07 0.39 -6.26
N MET A 137 13.58 0.34 -5.02
CA MET A 137 14.41 0.51 -3.83
C MET A 137 15.49 -0.57 -3.76
N ARG A 138 15.12 -1.83 -3.96
CA ARG A 138 16.05 -2.95 -3.91
C ARG A 138 17.11 -2.83 -5.01
N TYR A 139 16.68 -2.48 -6.23
CA TYR A 139 17.58 -2.22 -7.35
C TYR A 139 18.57 -1.10 -7.02
N ALA A 140 18.09 0.04 -6.51
CA ALA A 140 18.95 1.16 -6.14
C ALA A 140 19.97 0.81 -5.04
N ILE A 141 19.56 0.08 -4.00
CA ILE A 141 20.46 -0.40 -2.94
C ILE A 141 21.57 -1.28 -3.54
N GLU A 142 21.19 -2.27 -4.36
CA GLU A 142 22.14 -3.21 -4.98
C GLU A 142 23.10 -2.50 -5.95
N GLN A 143 22.61 -1.51 -6.70
CA GLN A 143 23.43 -0.66 -7.57
C GLN A 143 24.26 0.38 -6.83
N LYS A 144 24.08 0.51 -5.51
CA LYS A 144 24.72 1.56 -4.73
C LYS A 144 24.34 2.95 -5.31
N GLU A 145 23.05 3.18 -5.52
CA GLU A 145 22.48 4.49 -5.85
C GLU A 145 21.74 5.11 -4.65
N PRO A 146 21.61 6.44 -4.57
CA PRO A 146 20.70 7.10 -3.63
C PRO A 146 19.24 6.72 -3.92
N TYR A 147 18.42 6.64 -2.88
CA TYR A 147 17.00 6.35 -3.03
C TYR A 147 16.16 7.07 -1.97
N ALA A 148 15.09 7.72 -2.41
CA ALA A 148 14.13 8.37 -1.52
C ALA A 148 12.94 7.44 -1.27
N HIS A 149 12.94 6.78 -0.10
CA HIS A 149 11.81 5.94 0.33
C HIS A 149 10.52 6.78 0.36
N SER A 150 9.50 6.33 -0.36
CA SER A 150 8.19 6.96 -0.52
C SER A 150 7.05 6.12 0.08
N PRO A 151 5.88 6.71 0.34
CA PRO A 151 4.72 5.94 0.79
C PRO A 151 4.29 4.80 -0.14
N LEU A 152 4.66 4.84 -1.43
CA LEU A 152 4.37 3.78 -2.40
C LEU A 152 5.32 2.59 -2.26
N ASP A 153 6.49 2.78 -1.65
CA ASP A 153 7.38 1.68 -1.31
C ASP A 153 6.76 0.80 -0.22
N ASP A 154 6.14 1.41 0.81
CA ASP A 154 5.35 0.68 1.81
C ASP A 154 4.15 -0.05 1.17
N LEU A 155 3.51 0.52 0.13
CA LEU A 155 2.48 -0.17 -0.66
C LEU A 155 3.02 -1.42 -1.35
N HIS A 156 4.21 -1.34 -1.93
CA HIS A 156 4.93 -2.50 -2.48
C HIS A 156 5.29 -3.50 -1.39
N SER A 157 5.69 -3.04 -0.22
CA SER A 157 5.99 -3.92 0.90
C SER A 157 4.77 -4.72 1.38
N PHE A 158 3.56 -4.16 1.31
CA PHE A 158 2.33 -4.94 1.51
C PHE A 158 2.17 -6.05 0.47
N PHE A 159 2.47 -5.79 -0.79
CA PHE A 159 2.42 -6.80 -1.84
C PHE A 159 3.40 -7.94 -1.58
N TRP A 160 4.67 -7.63 -1.33
CA TRP A 160 5.70 -8.63 -1.08
C TRP A 160 5.45 -9.40 0.21
N THR A 161 4.95 -8.73 1.24
CA THR A 161 4.51 -9.38 2.49
C THR A 161 3.38 -10.37 2.22
N THR A 162 2.40 -9.99 1.39
CA THR A 162 1.27 -10.87 1.03
C THR A 162 1.74 -12.06 0.22
N LEU A 163 2.63 -11.86 -0.76
CA LEU A 163 3.20 -12.94 -1.53
C LEU A 163 3.98 -13.91 -0.64
N CYS A 164 4.86 -13.38 0.21
CA CYS A 164 5.64 -14.18 1.15
C CYS A 164 4.73 -14.96 2.12
N ALA A 165 3.69 -14.34 2.66
CA ALA A 165 2.71 -15.02 3.50
C ALA A 165 1.97 -16.14 2.74
N THR A 166 1.64 -15.90 1.48
CA THR A 166 0.97 -16.87 0.60
C THR A 166 1.87 -18.07 0.33
N THR A 167 3.13 -17.85 -0.06
CA THR A 167 4.09 -18.93 -0.38
C THR A 167 4.58 -19.71 0.83
N ASN A 168 4.50 -19.12 2.03
CA ASN A 168 4.96 -19.73 3.29
C ASN A 168 3.81 -20.18 4.20
N ASN A 169 2.58 -20.25 3.70
CA ASN A 169 1.44 -20.70 4.50
C ASN A 169 1.55 -22.20 4.85
N LYS A 170 2.14 -22.48 6.02
CA LYS A 170 2.46 -23.83 6.54
C LYS A 170 1.30 -24.80 6.59
N ASN A 171 0.06 -24.31 6.69
CA ASN A 171 -1.13 -25.17 6.75
C ASN A 171 -1.50 -25.76 5.38
N GLN A 172 -0.79 -25.37 4.31
CA GLN A 172 -1.07 -25.81 2.95
C GLN A 172 0.21 -26.05 2.12
N VAL A 173 1.39 -26.15 2.72
CA VAL A 173 2.66 -26.24 1.97
C VAL A 173 2.67 -27.52 1.14
N SER A 174 2.50 -27.36 -0.17
CA SER A 174 2.82 -28.39 -1.14
C SER A 174 4.34 -28.62 -1.15
N GLU A 175 4.73 -29.89 -1.24
CA GLU A 175 6.13 -30.29 -1.45
C GLU A 175 6.61 -30.08 -2.90
N LYS A 176 5.79 -29.42 -3.74
CA LYS A 176 6.14 -29.13 -5.12
C LYS A 176 7.43 -28.33 -5.19
N LYS A 177 8.36 -28.82 -5.99
CA LYS A 177 9.72 -28.29 -6.14
C LYS A 177 9.74 -26.80 -6.46
N ASP A 178 8.82 -26.36 -7.32
CA ASP A 178 8.71 -24.95 -7.73
C ASP A 178 8.43 -24.04 -6.54
N GLU A 179 7.52 -24.41 -5.65
CA GLU A 179 7.19 -23.58 -4.48
C GLU A 179 8.37 -23.48 -3.52
N SER A 180 9.17 -24.55 -3.38
CA SER A 180 10.40 -24.52 -2.60
C SER A 180 11.44 -23.55 -3.20
N VAL A 181 11.58 -23.58 -4.53
CA VAL A 181 12.43 -22.63 -5.27
C VAL A 181 11.93 -21.20 -5.09
N TRP A 182 10.63 -20.96 -5.20
CA TRP A 182 10.03 -19.63 -5.00
C TRP A 182 10.27 -19.11 -3.60
N ARG A 183 10.04 -19.91 -2.55
CA ARG A 183 10.30 -19.52 -1.16
C ARG A 183 11.75 -19.09 -0.93
N ARG A 184 12.70 -19.80 -1.52
CA ARG A 184 14.13 -19.45 -1.45
C ARG A 184 14.44 -18.17 -2.20
N ASN A 185 13.96 -18.06 -3.45
CA ASN A 185 14.25 -16.93 -4.33
C ASN A 185 13.58 -15.63 -3.85
N LEU A 186 12.48 -15.70 -3.12
CA LEU A 186 11.87 -14.53 -2.48
C LEU A 186 12.79 -13.84 -1.46
N ARG A 187 13.79 -14.57 -0.93
CA ARG A 187 14.83 -14.04 -0.04
C ARG A 187 16.15 -13.72 -0.76
N GLY A 188 16.14 -13.78 -2.08
CA GLY A 188 17.30 -13.56 -2.93
C GLY A 188 17.51 -12.10 -3.29
N THR A 189 18.18 -11.89 -4.43
CA THR A 189 18.38 -10.56 -5.04
C THR A 189 17.06 -9.99 -5.57
N TRP A 190 17.06 -8.71 -5.97
CA TRP A 190 15.91 -8.11 -6.66
C TRP A 190 15.49 -8.94 -7.89
N SER A 191 16.46 -9.45 -8.65
CA SER A 191 16.24 -10.24 -9.86
C SER A 191 15.60 -11.59 -9.54
N ASP A 192 16.05 -12.25 -8.47
CA ASP A 192 15.44 -13.51 -8.02
C ASP A 192 13.97 -13.32 -7.65
N ARG A 193 13.63 -12.24 -6.93
CA ARG A 193 12.26 -11.91 -6.49
C ARG A 193 11.34 -11.60 -7.66
N GLU A 194 11.77 -10.75 -8.58
CA GLU A 194 11.01 -10.46 -9.81
C GLU A 194 10.85 -11.71 -10.67
N GLY A 195 11.88 -12.57 -10.73
CA GLY A 195 11.80 -13.88 -11.37
C GLY A 195 10.74 -14.79 -10.75
N VAL A 196 10.57 -14.77 -9.42
CA VAL A 196 9.47 -15.47 -8.75
C VAL A 196 8.12 -14.92 -9.19
N MET A 197 7.92 -13.60 -9.20
CA MET A 197 6.62 -13.05 -9.60
C MET A 197 6.30 -13.32 -11.07
N PHE A 198 7.30 -13.27 -11.96
CA PHE A 198 7.12 -13.66 -13.35
C PHE A 198 6.70 -15.13 -13.46
N ALA A 199 7.44 -16.04 -12.82
CA ALA A 199 7.13 -17.47 -12.84
C ALA A 199 5.76 -17.76 -12.21
N PHE A 200 5.46 -17.16 -11.06
CA PHE A 200 4.18 -17.28 -10.36
C PHE A 200 3.01 -16.83 -11.23
N SER A 201 3.14 -15.71 -11.97
CA SER A 201 2.06 -15.18 -12.80
C SER A 201 1.83 -15.97 -14.08
N MET A 202 2.87 -16.59 -14.63
CA MET A 202 2.82 -17.36 -15.88
C MET A 202 2.58 -18.86 -15.68
N CYS A 203 2.71 -19.36 -14.45
CA CYS A 203 2.58 -20.78 -14.14
C CYS A 203 1.12 -21.24 -14.34
N ASN A 204 0.92 -22.33 -15.08
CA ASN A 204 -0.38 -22.99 -15.09
C ASN A 204 -0.52 -23.87 -13.84
N MET A 205 -1.00 -23.29 -12.75
CA MET A 205 -1.11 -24.00 -11.47
C MET A 205 -2.30 -24.97 -11.48
N ASP A 206 -2.02 -26.24 -11.29
CA ASP A 206 -3.01 -27.30 -11.08
C ASP A 206 -3.20 -27.62 -9.59
N SER A 207 -3.96 -28.68 -9.29
CA SER A 207 -4.23 -29.14 -7.93
C SER A 207 -3.02 -29.67 -7.16
N SER A 208 -1.84 -29.75 -7.76
CA SER A 208 -0.60 -30.14 -7.07
C SER A 208 0.11 -28.96 -6.40
N TYR A 209 -0.30 -27.72 -6.70
CA TYR A 209 0.13 -26.53 -5.95
C TYR A 209 -0.74 -26.32 -4.70
N SER A 210 -0.20 -25.57 -3.75
CA SER A 210 -0.91 -25.14 -2.54
C SER A 210 -2.19 -24.38 -2.92
N PRO A 211 -3.39 -24.75 -2.40
CA PRO A 211 -4.65 -24.10 -2.79
C PRO A 211 -4.65 -22.58 -2.63
N MET A 212 -4.00 -22.06 -1.58
CA MET A 212 -3.82 -20.63 -1.38
C MET A 212 -3.08 -19.94 -2.54
N LEU A 213 -2.06 -20.58 -3.14
CA LEU A 213 -1.32 -20.01 -4.28
C LEU A 213 -2.21 -19.94 -5.52
N VAL A 214 -2.91 -21.04 -5.81
CA VAL A 214 -3.86 -21.13 -6.93
C VAL A 214 -4.92 -20.02 -6.82
N ASN A 215 -5.53 -19.89 -5.64
CA ASN A 215 -6.60 -18.93 -5.38
C ASN A 215 -6.14 -17.46 -5.44
N MET A 216 -4.90 -17.19 -5.04
CA MET A 216 -4.33 -15.83 -5.01
C MET A 216 -3.71 -15.42 -6.35
N GLN A 217 -3.51 -16.35 -7.29
CA GLN A 217 -2.70 -16.10 -8.49
C GLN A 217 -3.20 -14.91 -9.31
N SER A 218 -4.47 -14.93 -9.71
CA SER A 218 -5.07 -13.87 -10.53
C SER A 218 -5.05 -12.52 -9.80
N PHE A 219 -5.43 -12.52 -8.52
CA PHE A 219 -5.43 -11.33 -7.68
C PHE A 219 -4.02 -10.71 -7.56
N MET A 220 -3.01 -11.51 -7.25
CA MET A 220 -1.64 -11.03 -7.08
C MET A 220 -1.05 -10.53 -8.42
N GLY A 221 -1.34 -11.22 -9.53
CA GLY A 221 -0.93 -10.77 -10.86
C GLY A 221 -1.52 -9.41 -11.23
N ALA A 222 -2.83 -9.25 -11.04
CA ALA A 222 -3.52 -7.97 -11.29
C ALA A 222 -3.02 -6.85 -10.35
N TRP A 223 -2.77 -7.19 -9.08
CA TRP A 223 -2.29 -6.22 -8.09
C TRP A 223 -0.87 -5.73 -8.41
N LYS A 224 0.05 -6.62 -8.80
CA LYS A 224 1.42 -6.27 -9.20
C LYS A 224 1.43 -5.22 -10.31
N ILE A 225 0.61 -5.42 -11.35
CA ILE A 225 0.51 -4.49 -12.48
C ILE A 225 0.11 -3.08 -12.01
N LYS A 226 -0.89 -2.99 -11.12
CA LYS A 226 -1.38 -1.70 -10.61
C LYS A 226 -0.35 -0.99 -9.74
N ILE A 227 0.28 -1.70 -8.80
CA ILE A 227 1.28 -1.09 -7.90
C ILE A 227 2.57 -0.71 -8.63
N ASP A 228 3.00 -1.46 -9.65
CA ASP A 228 4.16 -1.11 -10.47
C ASP A 228 3.88 0.18 -11.25
N LYS A 229 2.68 0.30 -11.81
CA LYS A 229 2.26 1.51 -12.53
C LYS A 229 2.21 2.71 -11.58
N LEU A 230 1.66 2.54 -10.38
CA LEU A 230 1.58 3.61 -9.38
C LEU A 230 2.95 4.07 -8.90
N LEU A 231 3.89 3.14 -8.63
CA LEU A 231 5.24 3.48 -8.22
C LEU A 231 5.96 4.31 -9.29
N LYS A 232 5.91 3.85 -10.54
CA LYS A 232 6.48 4.58 -11.69
C LYS A 232 5.84 5.97 -11.87
N GLU A 233 4.52 6.05 -11.76
CA GLU A 233 3.78 7.33 -11.80
C GLU A 233 4.24 8.28 -10.69
N GLY A 234 4.40 7.76 -9.46
CA GLY A 234 4.85 8.52 -8.30
C GLY A 234 6.27 9.07 -8.46
N HIS A 235 7.21 8.24 -8.91
CA HIS A 235 8.58 8.70 -9.14
C HIS A 235 8.68 9.72 -10.26
N ALA A 236 7.97 9.50 -11.37
CA ALA A 236 7.94 10.47 -12.47
C ALA A 236 7.40 11.83 -12.00
N LYS A 237 6.26 11.83 -11.28
CA LYS A 237 5.68 13.06 -10.71
C LYS A 237 6.59 13.71 -9.67
N ALA A 238 7.23 12.94 -8.80
CA ALA A 238 8.16 13.48 -7.81
C ALA A 238 9.37 14.15 -8.49
N ALA A 239 9.91 13.55 -9.56
CA ALA A 239 10.99 14.13 -10.35
C ALA A 239 10.56 15.42 -11.06
N GLU A 240 9.36 15.47 -11.64
CA GLU A 240 8.78 16.67 -12.24
C GLU A 240 8.60 17.79 -11.19
N LEU A 241 8.01 17.46 -10.04
CA LEU A 241 7.77 18.43 -8.97
C LEU A 241 9.08 19.00 -8.43
N SER A 242 10.12 18.18 -8.30
CA SER A 242 11.44 18.58 -7.79
C SER A 242 12.20 19.54 -8.72
N GLN A 243 11.79 19.66 -10.00
CA GLN A 243 12.42 20.57 -10.95
C GLN A 243 11.89 22.01 -10.85
N SER A 244 10.72 22.22 -10.26
CA SER A 244 10.14 23.54 -10.09
C SER A 244 10.59 24.17 -8.77
N ALA A 245 11.10 25.39 -8.83
CA ALA A 245 11.46 26.17 -7.64
C ALA A 245 10.24 26.61 -6.81
N GLU A 246 9.02 26.54 -7.37
CA GLU A 246 7.77 26.89 -6.69
C GLU A 246 7.18 25.73 -5.89
N ASN A 247 7.58 24.50 -6.18
CA ASN A 247 7.08 23.32 -5.48
C ASN A 247 7.90 23.02 -4.23
N THR A 248 7.23 22.55 -3.20
CA THR A 248 7.81 22.21 -1.91
C THR A 248 7.88 20.70 -1.70
N GLY A 249 8.61 20.26 -0.66
CA GLY A 249 8.56 18.86 -0.23
C GLY A 249 7.16 18.42 0.19
N ASP A 250 6.31 19.36 0.63
CA ASP A 250 4.92 19.11 0.98
C ASP A 250 4.05 18.82 -0.26
N ASP A 251 4.33 19.45 -1.42
CA ASP A 251 3.65 19.12 -2.68
C ASP A 251 3.94 17.68 -3.12
N ILE A 252 5.19 17.22 -2.93
CA ILE A 252 5.59 15.83 -3.20
C ILE A 252 4.89 14.88 -2.22
N LEU A 253 4.86 15.23 -0.94
CA LEU A 253 4.19 14.42 0.08
C LEU A 253 2.68 14.30 -0.23
N ASP A 254 2.01 15.39 -0.55
CA ASP A 254 0.58 15.40 -0.86
C ASP A 254 0.27 14.62 -2.14
N MET A 255 1.13 14.69 -3.15
CA MET A 255 1.07 13.82 -4.33
C MET A 255 1.14 12.34 -3.92
N TYR A 256 2.11 11.94 -3.09
CA TYR A 256 2.22 10.56 -2.63
C TYR A 256 1.04 10.11 -1.76
N LYS A 257 0.48 10.96 -0.91
CA LYS A 257 -0.73 10.63 -0.15
C LYS A 257 -1.90 10.30 -1.07
N ARG A 258 -2.09 11.06 -2.16
CA ARG A 258 -3.14 10.82 -3.15
C ARG A 258 -2.91 9.50 -3.90
N LEU A 259 -1.68 9.24 -4.34
CA LEU A 259 -1.34 7.98 -5.02
C LEU A 259 -1.48 6.76 -4.10
N MET A 260 -1.06 6.87 -2.84
CA MET A 260 -1.25 5.82 -1.85
C MET A 260 -2.72 5.52 -1.64
N PHE A 261 -3.55 6.57 -1.51
CA PHE A 261 -4.99 6.40 -1.35
C PHE A 261 -5.63 5.71 -2.56
N ARG A 262 -5.23 6.11 -3.78
CA ARG A 262 -5.62 5.42 -5.01
C ARG A 262 -5.18 3.96 -5.01
N GLY A 263 -3.94 3.65 -4.61
CA GLY A 263 -3.44 2.28 -4.53
C GLY A 263 -4.21 1.40 -3.55
N VAL A 264 -4.60 1.94 -2.38
CA VAL A 264 -5.45 1.22 -1.42
C VAL A 264 -6.85 1.00 -2.00
N GLN A 265 -7.43 1.99 -2.64
CA GLN A 265 -8.73 1.86 -3.31
C GLN A 265 -8.69 0.78 -4.40
N GLU A 266 -7.69 0.84 -5.29
CA GLU A 266 -7.49 -0.15 -6.35
C GLU A 266 -7.25 -1.57 -5.81
N TYR A 267 -6.62 -1.73 -4.64
CA TYR A 267 -6.49 -3.02 -3.95
C TYR A 267 -7.86 -3.59 -3.53
N PHE A 268 -8.74 -2.77 -2.97
CA PHE A 268 -10.06 -3.22 -2.54
C PHE A 268 -10.98 -3.53 -3.73
N ASP A 269 -10.86 -2.79 -4.83
CA ASP A 269 -11.55 -3.14 -6.09
C ASP A 269 -11.11 -4.53 -6.56
N LEU A 270 -9.82 -4.84 -6.53
CA LEU A 270 -9.31 -6.16 -6.92
C LEU A 270 -9.81 -7.27 -5.98
N ILE A 271 -9.96 -7.00 -4.68
CA ILE A 271 -10.57 -7.98 -3.77
C ILE A 271 -12.01 -8.28 -4.20
N LEU A 272 -12.78 -7.25 -4.54
CA LEU A 272 -14.17 -7.44 -4.98
C LEU A 272 -14.24 -8.18 -6.31
N GLU A 273 -13.37 -7.83 -7.26
CA GLU A 273 -13.25 -8.48 -8.57
C GLU A 273 -12.92 -9.98 -8.44
N HIS A 274 -12.00 -10.31 -7.53
CA HIS A 274 -11.53 -11.68 -7.30
C HIS A 274 -12.18 -12.37 -6.10
N LYS A 275 -13.31 -11.86 -5.58
CA LYS A 275 -13.89 -12.33 -4.31
C LYS A 275 -14.15 -13.84 -4.28
N GLU A 276 -14.60 -14.40 -5.40
CA GLU A 276 -14.92 -15.83 -5.53
C GLU A 276 -13.66 -16.69 -5.45
N SER A 277 -12.60 -16.34 -6.20
CA SER A 277 -11.33 -17.07 -6.15
C SER A 277 -10.66 -16.93 -4.78
N LEU A 278 -10.87 -15.80 -4.10
CA LEU A 278 -10.39 -15.56 -2.74
C LEU A 278 -11.24 -16.27 -1.66
N GLY A 279 -12.31 -16.97 -2.03
CA GLY A 279 -13.19 -17.67 -1.10
C GLY A 279 -13.98 -16.74 -0.18
N LEU A 280 -14.26 -15.52 -0.64
CA LEU A 280 -15.00 -14.51 0.11
C LEU A 280 -16.49 -14.62 -0.25
N SER A 281 -17.30 -15.03 0.72
CA SER A 281 -18.76 -14.86 0.67
C SER A 281 -19.08 -13.43 1.10
N VAL A 282 -19.58 -12.63 0.17
CA VAL A 282 -19.96 -11.23 0.37
C VAL A 282 -21.48 -11.12 0.36
#